data_AF-A0A2G2R484-F1
#
_entry.id   AF-A0A2G2R484-F1
#
_cell.length_a   1.000
_cell.length_b   1.000
_cell.length_c   1.000
_cell.angle_alpha   90.00
_cell.angle_beta   90.00
_cell.angle_gamma   90.00
#
_symmetry.space_group_name_H-M   'P 1'
#
loop_
_entity.id
_entity.type
_entity.pdbx_description
1 polymer ?
#
loop_
_entity_poly.entity_id
_entity_poly.type
_entity_poly.pdbx_seq_one_letter_code
_entity_poly.pdbx_strand_id
1 'polypeptide(L)'
;MVRFSYIFKHLRMLNLLVLLAVGVIGAVGTLAVGGRIKDSALQSWTKQAELDVAAATIAAQSWLAQSETIMSGLAQGFRDPQKITAEEFDDMVWRAEEWSSEFSLDSVAIVKRILRPERHNMEQVLGQSLSHALDASKSVAYTYDHLVVVNSSNAEGVLRPSIDLLTMAGMGTVARTANQVPGKAVMGPAFSDANGDLYSLVGIGIPNQINNDTVLVGLVNLTEMIGDLMANHVPQGLILRLSERDNDARADTFEYPIYGSLEAGPEALQTVTIRITRGQARWNYNWDITKDYRGGAPTASVTAIQFVGLIITLLIMYSIGAISVQNAIIKGTVEERTAKLTKEVGERKQAQKALLSAKEEAEAANRAKSEFLSSMSHELRTPLNAILGFAQVLQLSTDEPLTQKQESSTRQIVNGGTHLLNLINDVLNLEKIDSGQMDLFLEPVNSQEVLDDCLSILAPSFDKLNLTLNVDDFFDTCLHTDKMRFKQVLLNLLSNAAKYNCEGGTITVGSSLAQNGFCRISITDTGHGIPKAKQEDLFQPFSRLGAENSNIEGTGIGLTITQHLLDVLGGRIGFDSAEGVGSTFWLELPLAMP
;
A
#
# COMPACT_ATOMS: atom_id res chain seq x y z
N MET A 1 -0.22 -23.90 -29.67
CA MET A 1 0.82 -24.29 -28.67
C MET A 1 2.19 -23.64 -28.93
N VAL A 2 2.76 -23.69 -30.15
CA VAL A 2 4.12 -23.17 -30.44
C VAL A 2 4.25 -21.63 -30.29
N ARG A 3 3.23 -20.84 -30.67
CA ARG A 3 3.23 -19.37 -30.50
C ARG A 3 3.21 -18.90 -29.03
N PHE A 4 2.59 -19.68 -28.14
CA PHE A 4 2.49 -19.34 -26.72
C PHE A 4 3.83 -19.54 -25.98
N SER A 5 4.57 -20.59 -26.32
CA SER A 5 5.90 -20.86 -25.76
C SER A 5 6.91 -19.75 -26.10
N TYR A 6 6.84 -19.19 -27.30
CA TYR A 6 7.74 -18.12 -27.75
C TYR A 6 7.50 -16.79 -27.00
N ILE A 7 6.23 -16.41 -26.82
CA ILE A 7 5.84 -15.21 -26.07
C ILE A 7 6.25 -15.33 -24.60
N PHE A 8 6.06 -16.50 -23.99
CA PHE A 8 6.43 -16.72 -22.59
C PHE A 8 7.96 -16.69 -22.38
N LYS A 9 8.74 -17.21 -23.33
CA LYS A 9 10.21 -17.12 -23.32
C LYS A 9 10.69 -15.67 -23.46
N HIS A 10 10.09 -14.90 -24.37
CA HIS A 10 10.44 -13.49 -24.56
C HIS A 10 10.10 -12.63 -23.34
N LEU A 11 8.94 -12.87 -22.71
CA LEU A 11 8.54 -12.15 -21.50
C LEU A 11 9.47 -12.46 -20.31
N ARG A 12 9.89 -13.73 -20.18
CA ARG A 12 10.91 -14.14 -19.19
C ARG A 12 12.25 -13.47 -19.44
N MET A 13 12.68 -13.40 -20.70
CA MET A 13 13.97 -12.79 -21.05
C MET A 13 13.95 -11.27 -20.81
N LEU A 14 12.85 -10.59 -21.14
CA LEU A 14 12.67 -9.17 -20.88
C LEU A 14 12.67 -8.86 -19.38
N ASN A 15 11.95 -9.64 -18.56
CA ASN A 15 11.96 -9.47 -17.10
C ASN A 15 13.35 -9.71 -16.50
N LEU A 16 14.09 -10.70 -17.01
CA LEU A 16 15.46 -10.98 -16.58
C LEU A 16 16.40 -9.80 -16.92
N LEU A 17 16.26 -9.24 -18.11
CA LEU A 17 17.04 -8.07 -18.54
C LEU A 17 16.74 -6.84 -17.67
N VAL A 18 15.46 -6.61 -17.33
CA VAL A 18 15.07 -5.51 -16.43
C VAL A 18 15.66 -5.73 -15.03
N LEU A 19 15.59 -6.95 -14.49
CA LEU A 19 16.19 -7.28 -13.18
C LEU A 19 17.70 -7.06 -13.16
N LEU A 20 18.40 -7.51 -14.20
CA LEU A 20 19.84 -7.28 -14.36
C LEU A 20 20.17 -5.80 -14.47
N ALA A 21 19.40 -5.04 -15.26
CA ALA A 21 19.61 -3.60 -15.42
C ALA A 21 19.43 -2.86 -14.09
N VAL A 22 18.36 -3.15 -13.33
CA VAL A 22 18.14 -2.56 -11.99
C VAL A 22 19.27 -2.90 -11.03
N GLY A 23 19.73 -4.16 -11.05
CA GLY A 23 20.87 -4.60 -10.24
C GLY A 23 22.15 -3.85 -10.54
N VAL A 24 22.51 -3.75 -11.82
CA VAL A 24 23.72 -3.05 -12.27
C VAL A 24 23.63 -1.56 -11.94
N ILE A 25 22.50 -0.91 -12.24
CA ILE A 25 22.30 0.52 -11.97
C ILE A 25 22.39 0.80 -10.46
N GLY A 26 21.73 0.00 -9.63
CA GLY A 26 21.74 0.17 -8.17
C GLY A 26 23.11 -0.07 -7.56
N ALA A 27 23.83 -1.11 -8.02
CA ALA A 27 25.19 -1.41 -7.54
C ALA A 27 26.19 -0.31 -7.94
N VAL A 28 26.17 0.12 -9.20
CA VAL A 28 27.02 1.22 -9.70
C VAL A 28 26.71 2.52 -8.97
N GLY A 29 25.43 2.84 -8.77
CA GLY A 29 25.01 4.03 -8.03
C GLY A 29 25.50 4.01 -6.58
N THR A 30 25.35 2.89 -5.89
CA THR A 30 25.81 2.72 -4.49
C THR A 30 27.32 2.89 -4.37
N LEU A 31 28.09 2.27 -5.26
CA LEU A 31 29.55 2.40 -5.29
C LEU A 31 29.99 3.83 -5.58
N ALA A 32 29.36 4.50 -6.55
CA ALA A 32 29.67 5.88 -6.91
C ALA A 32 29.37 6.87 -5.78
N VAL A 33 28.23 6.74 -5.11
CA VAL A 33 27.86 7.58 -3.96
C VAL A 33 28.83 7.34 -2.80
N GLY A 34 29.11 6.08 -2.46
CA GLY A 34 30.06 5.78 -1.39
C GLY A 34 31.47 6.28 -1.68
N GLY A 35 31.93 6.21 -2.94
CA GLY A 35 33.20 6.81 -3.37
C GLY A 35 33.25 8.31 -3.10
N ARG A 36 32.24 9.07 -3.54
CA ARG A 36 32.17 10.52 -3.30
C ARG A 36 32.12 10.89 -1.82
N ILE A 37 31.38 10.14 -1.01
CA ILE A 37 31.32 10.37 0.44
C ILE A 37 32.68 10.10 1.07
N LYS A 38 33.37 9.02 0.67
CA LYS A 38 34.72 8.71 1.15
C LYS A 38 35.70 9.84 0.82
N ASP A 39 35.69 10.32 -0.42
CA ASP A 39 36.58 11.39 -0.86
C ASP A 39 36.29 12.69 -0.10
N SER A 40 35.00 13.02 0.10
CA SER A 40 34.60 14.20 0.87
C SER A 40 35.00 14.11 2.34
N ALA A 41 34.85 12.93 2.96
CA ALA A 41 35.26 12.68 4.34
C ALA A 41 36.78 12.79 4.50
N LEU A 42 37.55 12.22 3.57
CA LEU A 42 39.00 12.33 3.56
C LEU A 42 39.45 13.79 3.38
N GLN A 43 38.84 14.52 2.44
CA GLN A 43 39.14 15.93 2.21
C GLN A 43 38.85 16.78 3.44
N SER A 44 37.71 16.57 4.09
CA SER A 44 37.35 17.27 5.33
C SER A 44 38.32 16.93 6.46
N TRP A 45 38.73 15.67 6.57
CA TRP A 45 39.67 15.20 7.59
C TRP A 45 41.07 15.81 7.38
N THR A 46 41.60 15.81 6.15
CA THR A 46 42.87 16.47 5.82
C THR A 46 42.81 17.97 6.06
N LYS A 47 41.71 18.64 5.68
CA LYS A 47 41.54 20.07 5.94
C LYS A 47 41.53 20.39 7.43
N GLN A 48 40.93 19.54 8.25
CA GLN A 48 40.99 19.70 9.70
C GLN A 48 42.41 19.53 10.24
N ALA A 49 43.20 18.59 9.70
CA ALA A 49 44.61 18.45 10.05
C ALA A 49 45.41 19.72 9.72
N GLU A 50 45.19 20.32 8.54
CA GLU A 50 45.82 21.60 8.16
C GLU A 50 45.44 22.76 9.10
N LEU A 51 44.19 22.80 9.57
CA LEU A 51 43.74 23.79 10.55
C LEU A 51 44.41 23.60 11.92
N ASP A 52 44.51 22.37 12.41
CA ASP A 52 45.16 22.07 13.69
C ASP A 52 46.68 22.33 13.61
N VAL A 53 47.31 22.05 12.47
CA VAL A 53 48.71 22.45 12.17
C VAL A 53 48.89 23.97 12.21
N ALA A 54 47.98 24.72 11.59
CA ALA A 54 48.03 26.18 11.63
C ALA A 54 47.87 26.70 13.05
N ALA A 55 46.94 26.14 13.83
CA ALA A 55 46.72 26.51 15.23
C ALA A 55 47.95 26.23 16.10
N ALA A 56 48.57 25.05 15.98
CA ALA A 56 49.80 24.71 16.69
C ALA A 56 50.96 25.65 16.31
N THR A 57 51.07 26.00 15.03
CA THR A 57 52.10 26.95 14.58
C THR A 57 51.86 28.36 15.11
N ILE A 58 50.60 28.80 15.22
CA ILE A 58 50.23 30.08 15.86
C ILE A 58 50.60 30.06 17.35
N ALA A 59 50.34 28.96 18.06
CA ALA A 59 50.75 28.82 19.47
C ALA A 59 52.27 28.95 19.63
N ALA A 60 53.05 28.26 18.78
CA ALA A 60 54.51 28.41 18.74
C ALA A 60 54.94 29.86 18.45
N GLN A 61 54.31 30.53 17.48
CA GLN A 61 54.59 31.94 17.19
C GLN A 61 54.27 32.88 18.35
N SER A 62 53.18 32.60 19.09
CA SER A 62 52.78 33.36 20.26
C SER A 62 53.85 33.27 21.34
N TRP A 63 54.36 32.05 21.59
CA TRP A 63 55.42 31.80 22.56
C TRP A 63 56.72 32.59 22.23
N LEU A 64 57.13 32.58 20.96
CA LEU A 64 58.27 33.38 20.48
C LEU A 64 58.00 34.89 20.54
N ALA A 65 56.77 35.34 20.28
CA ALA A 65 56.41 36.75 20.39
C ALA A 65 56.41 37.24 21.84
N GLN A 66 56.02 36.37 22.78
CA GLN A 66 56.07 36.64 24.21
C GLN A 66 57.51 36.83 24.68
N SER A 67 58.45 36.00 24.21
CA SER A 67 59.88 36.17 24.52
C SER A 67 60.42 37.53 24.05
N GLU A 68 60.07 37.95 22.83
CA GLU A 68 60.43 39.28 22.30
C GLU A 68 59.80 40.42 23.13
N THR A 69 58.57 40.22 23.61
CA THR A 69 57.85 41.21 24.42
C THR A 69 58.48 41.37 25.81
N ILE A 70 58.83 40.27 26.46
CA ILE A 70 59.55 40.27 27.75
C ILE A 70 60.89 40.99 27.60
N MET A 71 61.66 40.65 26.56
CA MET A 71 62.94 41.31 26.29
C MET A 71 62.78 42.81 26.01
N SER A 72 61.72 43.19 25.30
CA SER A 72 61.40 44.60 25.05
C SER A 72 61.02 45.35 26.32
N GLY A 73 60.24 44.73 27.20
CA GLY A 73 59.89 45.28 28.51
C GLY A 73 61.12 45.46 29.41
N LEU A 74 61.98 44.44 29.49
CA LEU A 74 63.25 44.50 30.20
C LEU A 74 64.14 45.63 29.66
N ALA A 75 64.29 45.74 28.33
CA ALA A 75 65.08 46.78 27.68
C ALA A 75 64.60 48.20 28.02
N GLN A 76 63.28 48.42 28.09
CA GLN A 76 62.69 49.72 28.44
C GLN A 76 62.84 50.07 29.93
N GLY A 77 62.94 49.06 30.80
CA GLY A 77 63.13 49.24 32.23
C GLY A 77 64.50 49.83 32.62
N PHE A 78 65.50 49.74 31.73
CA PHE A 78 66.86 50.25 32.00
C PHE A 78 66.94 51.77 31.84
N ARG A 79 67.06 52.49 32.98
CA ARG A 79 67.21 53.96 33.01
C ARG A 79 68.64 54.47 32.77
N ASP A 80 69.67 53.75 33.25
CA ASP A 80 71.09 54.05 33.02
C ASP A 80 71.89 52.73 32.84
N PRO A 81 72.15 52.30 31.59
CA PRO A 81 72.79 51.02 31.28
C PRO A 81 74.23 50.88 31.76
N GLN A 82 74.89 51.98 32.14
CA GLN A 82 76.28 51.97 32.56
C GLN A 82 76.47 51.68 34.05
N LYS A 83 75.40 51.68 34.87
CA LYS A 83 75.48 51.59 36.34
C LYS A 83 74.71 50.45 36.99
N ILE A 84 74.09 49.57 36.21
CA ILE A 84 73.28 48.46 36.75
C ILE A 84 74.16 47.54 37.57
N THR A 85 73.83 47.41 38.86
CA THR A 85 74.47 46.42 39.75
C THR A 85 73.91 45.02 39.49
N ALA A 86 74.63 43.97 39.92
CA ALA A 86 74.15 42.60 39.81
C ALA A 86 72.80 42.39 40.51
N GLU A 87 72.64 42.99 41.69
CA GLU A 87 71.42 42.91 42.51
C GLU A 87 70.21 43.61 41.87
N GLU A 88 70.41 44.79 41.26
CA GLU A 88 69.34 45.48 40.51
C GLU A 88 68.94 44.72 39.24
N PHE A 89 69.88 44.06 38.58
CA PHE A 89 69.61 43.23 37.42
C PHE A 89 68.79 41.99 37.79
N ASP A 90 69.17 41.28 38.85
CA ASP A 90 68.46 40.10 39.32
C ASP A 90 67.02 40.45 39.76
N ASP A 91 66.82 41.58 40.47
CA ASP A 91 65.48 42.08 40.85
C ASP A 91 64.62 42.44 39.62
N MET A 92 65.22 43.00 38.56
CA MET A 92 64.52 43.31 37.32
C MET A 92 64.11 42.05 36.55
N VAL A 93 65.00 41.06 36.45
CA VAL A 93 64.73 39.77 35.78
C VAL A 93 63.65 39.01 36.56
N TRP A 94 63.78 38.92 37.89
CA TRP A 94 62.80 38.28 38.76
C TRP A 94 61.39 38.88 38.60
N ARG A 95 61.26 40.22 38.57
CA ARG A 95 59.96 40.87 38.31
C ARG A 95 59.39 40.59 36.92
N ALA A 96 60.25 40.45 35.91
CA ALA A 96 59.81 40.15 34.55
C ALA A 96 59.36 38.69 34.41
N GLU A 97 59.98 37.76 35.14
CA GLU A 97 59.58 36.35 35.22
C GLU A 97 58.25 36.19 36.00
N GLU A 98 58.05 36.93 37.09
CA GLU A 98 56.81 36.89 37.89
C GLU A 98 55.57 37.41 37.13
N TRP A 99 55.77 38.23 36.09
CA TRP A 99 54.70 38.76 35.23
C TRP A 99 54.13 37.74 34.23
N SER A 100 54.76 36.57 34.07
CA SER A 100 54.40 35.61 33.02
C SER A 100 54.42 34.17 33.55
N SER A 101 53.26 33.66 33.99
CA SER A 101 53.13 32.30 34.53
C SER A 101 53.22 31.17 33.50
N GLU A 102 53.18 31.48 32.20
CA GLU A 102 53.17 30.51 31.10
C GLU A 102 54.49 30.47 30.30
N PHE A 103 55.50 31.27 30.67
CA PHE A 103 56.75 31.39 29.92
C PHE A 103 57.89 31.91 30.81
N SER A 104 59.04 31.23 30.84
CA SER A 104 60.30 31.73 31.40
C SER A 104 61.43 31.72 30.36
N LEU A 105 62.17 32.82 30.24
CA LEU A 105 63.51 32.77 29.63
C LEU A 105 64.39 31.90 30.55
N ASP A 106 65.19 31.02 29.99
CA ASP A 106 66.06 30.15 30.80
C ASP A 106 67.19 30.95 31.48
N SER A 107 67.62 32.02 30.82
CA SER A 107 68.47 33.05 31.42
C SER A 107 68.42 34.35 30.63
N VAL A 108 68.76 35.45 31.29
CA VAL A 108 68.92 36.78 30.68
C VAL A 108 70.29 37.31 31.06
N ALA A 109 70.97 37.92 30.10
CA ALA A 109 72.32 38.44 30.28
C ALA A 109 72.51 39.83 29.67
N ILE A 110 73.34 40.64 30.32
CA ILE A 110 73.83 41.91 29.80
C ILE A 110 75.13 41.63 29.05
N VAL A 111 75.17 42.02 27.79
CA VAL A 111 76.33 41.86 26.91
C VAL A 111 76.87 43.24 26.58
N LYS A 112 78.14 43.46 26.87
CA LYS A 112 78.83 44.71 26.52
C LYS A 112 79.79 44.50 25.36
N ARG A 113 79.78 45.49 24.47
CA ARG A 113 80.75 45.71 23.43
C ARG A 113 82.03 46.25 24.07
N ILE A 114 83.11 45.49 23.98
CA ILE A 114 84.40 45.82 24.60
C ILE A 114 85.47 45.92 23.53
N LEU A 115 86.15 47.06 23.49
CA LEU A 115 87.33 47.21 22.65
C LEU A 115 88.56 46.64 23.37
N ARG A 116 89.49 46.05 22.61
CA ARG A 116 90.72 45.45 23.15
C ARG A 116 91.51 46.35 24.14
N PRO A 117 91.63 47.69 23.96
CA PRO A 117 92.30 48.56 24.93
C PRO A 117 91.58 48.66 26.28
N GLU A 118 90.27 48.40 26.32
CA GLU A 118 89.42 48.51 27.50
C GLU A 118 89.38 47.20 28.32
N ARG A 119 90.03 46.15 27.83
CA ARG A 119 90.09 44.82 28.46
C ARG A 119 90.47 44.87 29.94
N HIS A 120 91.57 45.55 30.27
CA HIS A 120 92.08 45.56 31.65
C HIS A 120 91.09 46.23 32.61
N ASN A 121 90.39 47.27 32.14
CA ASN A 121 89.34 47.93 32.91
C ASN A 121 88.17 46.96 33.16
N MET A 122 87.75 46.21 32.14
CA MET A 122 86.66 45.25 32.32
C MET A 122 87.06 44.04 33.20
N GLU A 123 88.28 43.52 33.09
CA GLU A 123 88.76 42.44 33.96
C GLU A 123 88.75 42.85 35.45
N GLN A 124 89.01 44.13 35.75
CA GLN A 124 88.86 44.68 37.10
C GLN A 124 87.39 44.74 37.53
N VAL A 125 86.47 45.12 36.63
CA VAL A 125 85.02 45.19 36.92
C VAL A 125 84.42 43.80 37.15
N LEU A 126 84.80 42.80 36.34
CA LEU A 126 84.28 41.43 36.42
C LEU A 126 84.95 40.59 37.50
N GLY A 127 86.09 41.04 38.03
CA GLY A 127 86.87 40.28 39.02
C GLY A 127 87.43 38.96 38.48
N GLN A 128 87.46 38.76 37.17
CA GLN A 128 87.90 37.55 36.49
C GLN A 128 88.69 37.87 35.21
N SER A 129 89.57 36.95 34.80
CA SER A 129 90.35 37.11 33.57
C SER A 129 89.48 36.92 32.33
N LEU A 130 89.51 37.88 31.41
CA LEU A 130 88.89 37.78 30.09
C LEU A 130 89.84 37.14 29.06
N SER A 131 90.99 36.60 29.49
CA SER A 131 92.00 36.00 28.61
C SER A 131 91.47 34.91 27.68
N HIS A 132 90.49 34.13 28.15
CA HIS A 132 89.87 33.06 27.37
C HIS A 132 88.77 33.55 26.42
N ALA A 133 88.06 34.64 26.77
CA ALA A 133 87.07 35.27 25.90
C ALA A 133 87.72 36.11 24.78
N LEU A 134 88.85 36.75 25.10
CA LEU A 134 89.57 37.68 24.23
C LEU A 134 90.86 37.05 23.64
N ASP A 135 90.84 35.73 23.38
CA ASP A 135 91.98 34.92 22.93
C ASP A 135 92.49 35.36 21.54
N ALA A 136 93.80 35.65 21.45
CA ALA A 136 94.46 36.14 20.24
C ALA A 136 94.65 35.08 19.13
N SER A 137 94.43 33.79 19.43
CA SER A 137 94.65 32.68 18.50
C SER A 137 93.42 32.30 17.66
N LYS A 138 92.22 32.79 18.01
CA LYS A 138 91.00 32.62 17.21
C LYS A 138 90.97 33.68 16.10
N SER A 139 91.06 33.25 14.83
CA SER A 139 91.34 34.15 13.69
C SER A 139 90.22 35.14 13.35
N VAL A 140 90.31 36.37 13.85
CA VAL A 140 89.63 37.54 13.25
C VAL A 140 90.56 38.76 13.39
N ALA A 141 90.67 39.59 12.34
CA ALA A 141 91.71 40.62 12.16
C ALA A 141 91.82 41.66 13.30
N TYR A 142 92.96 42.36 13.40
CA TYR A 142 93.44 43.18 14.52
C TYR A 142 92.62 44.44 14.94
N THR A 143 91.32 44.53 14.61
CA THR A 143 90.49 45.74 14.83
C THR A 143 89.07 45.49 15.39
N TYR A 144 88.81 44.43 16.16
CA TYR A 144 87.42 44.08 16.55
C TYR A 144 86.98 44.40 17.98
N ASP A 145 85.69 44.74 18.05
CA ASP A 145 84.77 44.61 19.19
C ASP A 145 84.68 43.18 19.67
N HIS A 146 84.62 43.00 20.99
CA HIS A 146 84.17 41.78 21.64
C HIS A 146 82.78 41.99 22.23
N LEU A 147 81.94 40.95 22.27
CA LEU A 147 80.61 41.01 22.87
C LEU A 147 80.60 40.10 24.09
N VAL A 148 81.03 40.66 25.22
CA VAL A 148 81.28 39.90 26.45
C VAL A 148 80.08 39.99 27.37
N VAL A 149 79.65 38.84 27.88
CA VAL A 149 78.64 38.76 28.94
C VAL A 149 79.23 39.34 30.23
N VAL A 150 78.64 40.42 30.73
CA VAL A 150 79.09 41.10 31.95
C VAL A 150 78.23 40.77 33.16
N ASN A 151 76.96 40.45 32.95
CA ASN A 151 76.03 40.03 33.99
C ASN A 151 75.04 39.01 33.42
N SER A 152 74.56 38.09 34.26
CA SER A 152 73.65 37.02 33.85
C SER A 152 72.81 36.54 35.03
N SER A 153 71.53 36.27 34.79
CA SER A 153 70.62 35.70 35.79
C SER A 153 70.95 34.24 36.10
N ASN A 154 71.75 33.59 35.26
CA ASN A 154 72.28 32.25 35.49
C ASN A 154 73.81 32.24 35.30
N ALA A 155 74.53 32.35 36.41
CA ALA A 155 75.99 32.48 36.43
C ALA A 155 76.75 31.22 35.99
N GLU A 156 76.11 30.05 35.94
CA GLU A 156 76.73 28.79 35.51
C GLU A 156 76.22 28.29 34.13
N GLY A 157 75.23 28.98 33.55
CA GLY A 157 74.55 28.59 32.31
C GLY A 157 75.31 28.91 31.01
N VAL A 158 74.58 28.81 29.89
CA VAL A 158 75.08 29.12 28.53
C VAL A 158 75.54 30.57 28.42
N LEU A 159 74.81 31.49 29.06
CA LEU A 159 75.12 32.92 29.12
C LEU A 159 75.87 33.29 30.40
N ARG A 160 76.81 32.47 30.88
CA ARG A 160 77.62 32.83 32.07
C ARG A 160 78.53 34.05 31.81
N PRO A 161 78.87 34.83 32.85
CA PRO A 161 79.81 35.95 32.74
C PRO A 161 81.15 35.56 32.12
N SER A 162 81.82 36.55 31.52
CA SER A 162 83.15 36.40 30.91
C SER A 162 83.21 35.54 29.64
N ILE A 163 82.07 35.17 29.04
CA ILE A 163 82.01 34.58 27.70
C ILE A 163 81.93 35.67 26.63
N ASP A 164 82.70 35.53 25.54
CA ASP A 164 82.52 36.31 24.32
C ASP A 164 81.58 35.60 23.35
N LEU A 165 80.40 36.19 23.13
CA LEU A 165 79.37 35.64 22.23
C LEU A 165 79.84 35.56 20.78
N LEU A 166 80.85 36.35 20.36
CA LEU A 166 81.43 36.23 19.03
C LEU A 166 82.20 34.92 18.81
N THR A 167 82.60 34.25 19.90
CA THR A 167 83.29 32.96 19.82
C THR A 167 82.33 31.77 19.72
N MET A 168 81.03 32.02 19.85
CA MET A 168 79.96 31.01 19.74
C MET A 168 79.26 31.16 18.39
N ALA A 169 79.12 30.06 17.65
CA ALA A 169 78.52 30.06 16.32
C ALA A 169 77.07 30.59 16.38
N GLY A 170 76.71 31.50 15.47
CA GLY A 170 75.38 32.10 15.38
C GLY A 170 75.05 33.16 16.44
N MET A 171 75.55 33.01 17.67
CA MET A 171 75.19 33.87 18.82
C MET A 171 75.70 35.31 18.68
N GLY A 172 76.94 35.47 18.25
CA GLY A 172 77.54 36.79 18.07
C GLY A 172 76.86 37.66 16.99
N THR A 173 76.15 37.05 16.05
CA THR A 173 75.44 37.76 14.99
C THR A 173 74.12 38.36 15.51
N VAL A 174 73.45 37.67 16.44
CA VAL A 174 72.23 38.16 17.12
C VAL A 174 72.53 39.44 17.89
N ALA A 175 73.55 39.39 18.75
CA ALA A 175 73.92 40.53 19.58
C ALA A 175 74.41 41.72 18.74
N ARG A 176 75.20 41.48 17.68
CA ARG A 176 75.60 42.55 16.73
C ARG A 176 74.40 43.21 16.06
N THR A 177 73.44 42.42 15.56
CA THR A 177 72.29 42.97 14.85
C THR A 177 71.29 43.65 15.78
N ALA A 178 71.08 43.12 16.98
CA ALA A 178 70.30 43.78 18.02
C ALA A 178 70.88 45.17 18.38
N ASN A 179 72.21 45.29 18.42
CA ASN A 179 72.89 46.56 18.67
C ASN A 179 72.74 47.58 17.53
N GLN A 180 72.63 47.10 16.28
CA GLN A 180 72.40 47.93 15.10
C GLN A 180 70.95 48.42 14.98
N VAL A 181 70.00 47.76 15.67
CA VAL A 181 68.57 48.09 15.65
C VAL A 181 68.02 48.22 17.08
N PRO A 182 68.39 49.26 17.84
CA PRO A 182 67.96 49.43 19.23
C PRO A 182 66.44 49.44 19.39
N GLY A 183 65.95 48.85 20.48
CA GLY A 183 64.52 48.77 20.80
C GLY A 183 63.73 47.72 20.00
N LYS A 184 64.39 46.97 19.09
CA LYS A 184 63.77 45.85 18.38
C LYS A 184 64.43 44.53 18.80
N ALA A 185 63.64 43.58 19.27
CA ALA A 185 64.11 42.23 19.54
C ALA A 185 64.50 41.51 18.22
N VAL A 186 65.63 40.82 18.26
CA VAL A 186 66.19 40.04 17.14
C VAL A 186 66.44 38.64 17.64
N MET A 187 65.76 37.66 17.04
CA MET A 187 65.98 36.25 17.36
C MET A 187 67.03 35.63 16.44
N GLY A 188 67.81 34.71 17.00
CA GLY A 188 68.90 34.01 16.34
C GLY A 188 68.58 32.59 15.90
N PRO A 189 69.52 31.97 15.17
CA PRO A 189 69.41 30.57 14.82
C PRO A 189 69.30 29.69 16.07
N ALA A 190 68.69 28.51 15.89
CA ALA A 190 68.57 27.56 16.99
C ALA A 190 69.89 26.79 17.15
N PHE A 191 70.21 26.40 18.38
CA PHE A 191 71.39 25.61 18.68
C PHE A 191 71.10 24.63 19.81
N SER A 192 71.87 23.54 19.86
CA SER A 192 71.78 22.58 20.95
C SER A 192 72.92 22.76 21.94
N ASP A 193 72.65 22.55 23.21
CA ASP A 193 73.69 22.44 24.23
C ASP A 193 74.37 21.05 24.21
N ALA A 194 75.27 20.80 25.16
CA ALA A 194 75.96 19.51 25.27
C ALA A 194 75.04 18.33 25.66
N ASN A 195 73.87 18.62 26.24
CA ASN A 195 72.87 17.63 26.64
C ASN A 195 71.87 17.35 25.52
N GLY A 196 71.90 18.14 24.44
CA GLY A 196 70.97 18.04 23.31
C GLY A 196 69.72 18.90 23.46
N ASP A 197 69.64 19.71 24.53
CA ASP A 197 68.56 20.66 24.73
C ASP A 197 68.68 21.82 23.73
N LEU A 198 67.53 22.20 23.17
CA LEU A 198 67.44 23.14 22.08
C LEU A 198 67.13 24.54 22.59
N TYR A 199 67.92 25.51 22.15
CA TYR A 199 67.79 26.91 22.54
C TYR A 199 67.84 27.84 21.33
N SER A 200 67.34 29.05 21.51
CA SER A 200 67.60 30.19 20.63
C SER A 200 67.92 31.43 21.47
N LEU A 201 68.68 32.37 20.90
CA LEU A 201 68.94 33.65 21.53
C LEU A 201 68.00 34.71 21.01
N VAL A 202 67.49 35.54 21.92
CA VAL A 202 66.79 36.78 21.60
C VAL A 202 67.64 37.95 22.10
N GLY A 203 68.08 38.82 21.21
CA GLY A 203 68.86 40.00 21.55
C GLY A 203 68.06 41.28 21.36
N ILE A 204 68.25 42.28 22.21
CA ILE A 204 67.68 43.61 22.03
C ILE A 204 68.69 44.69 22.47
N GLY A 205 68.95 45.66 21.60
CA GLY A 205 69.75 46.83 21.95
C GLY A 205 68.94 47.75 22.86
N ILE A 206 69.57 48.26 23.93
CA ILE A 206 68.88 49.18 24.85
C ILE A 206 68.66 50.53 24.15
N PRO A 207 67.43 51.08 24.12
CA PRO A 207 67.17 52.36 23.47
C PRO A 207 67.85 53.53 24.19
N ASN A 208 68.11 54.63 23.46
CA ASN A 208 68.64 55.90 23.99
C ASN A 208 70.06 55.84 24.61
N GLN A 209 70.93 54.94 24.14
CA GLN A 209 72.34 54.93 24.53
C GLN A 209 73.18 55.90 23.69
N ILE A 210 74.25 56.45 24.30
CA ILE A 210 75.18 57.36 23.62
C ILE A 210 76.08 56.60 22.63
N ASN A 211 76.47 55.35 22.95
CA ASN A 211 77.48 54.59 22.19
C ASN A 211 76.97 53.24 21.63
N ASN A 212 75.71 52.86 21.86
CA ASN A 212 75.16 51.54 21.51
C ASN A 212 76.17 50.42 21.84
N ASP A 213 76.56 50.33 23.11
CA ASP A 213 77.60 49.41 23.57
C ASP A 213 77.02 48.26 24.39
N THR A 214 75.73 48.29 24.73
CA THR A 214 75.11 47.29 25.59
C THR A 214 73.88 46.68 24.93
N VAL A 215 73.82 45.35 24.95
CA VAL A 215 72.73 44.54 24.42
C VAL A 215 72.23 43.64 25.52
N LEU A 216 70.91 43.53 25.66
CA LEU A 216 70.31 42.50 26.50
C LEU A 216 70.10 41.25 25.64
N VAL A 217 70.56 40.10 26.13
CA VAL A 217 70.40 38.81 25.45
C VAL A 217 69.68 37.84 26.36
N GLY A 218 68.58 37.27 25.90
CA GLY A 218 67.82 36.22 26.57
C GLY A 218 68.04 34.88 25.89
N LEU A 219 68.07 33.82 26.69
CA LEU A 219 68.11 32.43 26.27
C LEU A 219 66.69 31.86 26.28
N VAL A 220 66.22 31.42 25.12
CA VAL A 220 64.88 30.89 24.91
C VAL A 220 64.97 29.37 24.82
N ASN A 221 64.33 28.64 25.74
CA ASN A 221 64.32 27.18 25.77
C ASN A 221 63.28 26.62 24.78
N LEU A 222 63.74 26.22 23.60
CA LEU A 222 62.88 25.66 22.56
C LEU A 222 62.47 24.22 22.87
N THR A 223 63.27 23.45 23.63
CA THR A 223 62.87 22.10 24.07
C THR A 223 61.60 22.16 24.91
N GLU A 224 61.55 23.08 25.88
CA GLU A 224 60.39 23.26 26.75
C GLU A 224 59.17 23.74 25.97
N MET A 225 59.34 24.73 25.09
CA MET A 225 58.27 25.18 24.18
C MET A 225 57.71 24.03 23.35
N ILE A 226 58.57 23.24 22.72
CA ILE A 226 58.14 22.12 21.87
C ILE A 226 57.44 21.07 22.74
N GLY A 227 57.94 20.80 23.95
CA GLY A 227 57.29 19.90 24.90
C GLY A 227 55.88 20.34 25.25
N ASP A 228 55.68 21.60 25.64
CA ASP A 228 54.38 22.17 25.96
C ASP A 228 53.44 22.20 24.73
N LEU A 229 53.97 22.63 23.59
CA LEU A 229 53.23 22.64 22.32
C LEU A 229 52.71 21.25 21.98
N MET A 230 53.59 20.24 22.03
CA MET A 230 53.22 18.85 21.72
C MET A 230 52.24 18.27 22.75
N ALA A 231 52.31 18.68 24.01
CA ALA A 231 51.42 18.20 25.07
C ALA A 231 50.02 18.83 25.02
N ASN A 232 49.94 20.13 24.76
CA ASN A 232 48.72 20.92 24.97
C ASN A 232 48.03 21.40 23.68
N HIS A 233 48.79 21.51 22.58
CA HIS A 233 48.30 22.17 21.35
C HIS A 233 48.31 21.27 20.12
N VAL A 234 48.94 20.09 20.20
CA VAL A 234 49.11 19.17 19.06
C VAL A 234 48.32 17.89 19.28
N PRO A 235 47.28 17.63 18.47
CA PRO A 235 46.56 16.36 18.49
C PRO A 235 47.46 15.18 18.09
N GLN A 236 47.12 13.99 18.58
CA GLN A 236 47.78 12.74 18.19
C GLN A 236 47.79 12.57 16.66
N GLY A 237 48.96 12.18 16.14
CA GLY A 237 49.19 11.87 14.74
C GLY A 237 49.67 13.06 13.89
N LEU A 238 49.90 14.23 14.49
CA LEU A 238 50.72 15.29 13.91
C LEU A 238 52.13 15.22 14.50
N ILE A 239 53.14 15.23 13.65
CA ILE A 239 54.56 15.18 14.06
C ILE A 239 55.25 16.46 13.60
N LEU A 240 55.82 17.21 14.54
CA LEU A 240 56.62 18.40 14.24
C LEU A 240 58.06 18.01 13.90
N ARG A 241 58.58 18.56 12.81
CA ARG A 241 60.00 18.56 12.46
C ARG A 241 60.43 19.98 12.18
N LEU A 242 61.36 20.49 12.96
CA LEU A 242 61.87 21.85 12.85
C LEU A 242 63.19 21.81 12.08
N SER A 243 63.30 22.59 10.99
CA SER A 243 64.56 22.78 10.27
C SER A 243 64.92 24.25 10.13
N GLU A 244 66.22 24.53 10.05
CA GLU A 244 66.76 25.87 9.80
C GLU A 244 67.37 25.94 8.41
N ARG A 245 67.19 27.08 7.73
CA ARG A 245 67.72 27.29 6.38
C ARG A 245 68.87 28.31 6.39
N ASP A 246 70.00 27.93 5.80
CA ASP A 246 71.22 28.76 5.75
C ASP A 246 71.17 29.87 4.68
N ASN A 247 70.81 31.10 5.06
CA ASN A 247 70.91 32.32 4.23
C ASN A 247 70.12 32.36 2.88
N ASP A 248 69.94 33.55 2.30
CA ASP A 248 68.94 33.81 1.24
C ASP A 248 69.23 33.25 -0.16
N ALA A 249 68.18 32.68 -0.76
CA ALA A 249 67.82 32.70 -2.19
C ALA A 249 68.73 32.03 -3.24
N ARG A 250 69.46 30.96 -2.91
CA ARG A 250 70.01 30.03 -3.92
C ARG A 250 69.40 28.63 -3.77
N ALA A 251 69.17 27.95 -4.90
CA ALA A 251 68.52 26.64 -4.95
C ALA A 251 69.27 25.54 -4.17
N ASP A 252 70.57 25.70 -3.95
CA ASP A 252 71.43 24.78 -3.19
C ASP A 252 71.61 25.25 -1.73
N THR A 253 70.52 25.56 -1.03
CA THR A 253 70.59 25.92 0.40
C THR A 253 70.56 24.66 1.27
N PHE A 254 71.50 24.55 2.21
CA PHE A 254 71.48 23.47 3.22
C PHE A 254 70.37 23.74 4.24
N GLU A 255 69.56 22.72 4.52
CA GLU A 255 68.66 22.70 5.67
C GLU A 255 69.30 21.88 6.79
N TYR A 256 69.30 22.42 8.00
CA TYR A 256 69.81 21.75 9.19
C TYR A 256 68.64 21.28 10.04
N PRO A 257 68.60 20.00 10.46
CA PRO A 257 67.58 19.53 11.40
C PRO A 257 67.81 20.21 12.74
N ILE A 258 66.79 20.90 13.24
CA ILE A 258 66.78 21.48 14.58
C ILE A 258 66.08 20.51 15.55
N TYR A 259 64.92 20.00 15.16
CA TYR A 259 64.13 19.04 15.94
C TYR A 259 63.52 18.00 15.00
N GLY A 260 63.71 16.72 15.32
CA GLY A 260 63.29 15.61 14.46
C GLY A 260 64.17 15.43 13.21
N SER A 261 63.71 14.62 12.25
CA SER A 261 64.42 14.32 11.01
C SER A 261 64.19 15.37 9.91
N LEU A 262 65.13 15.51 8.97
CA LEU A 262 64.94 16.34 7.77
C LEU A 262 63.91 15.75 6.79
N GLU A 263 63.85 14.42 6.71
CA GLU A 263 62.89 13.71 5.86
C GLU A 263 61.67 13.25 6.67
N ALA A 264 60.51 13.26 6.03
CA ALA A 264 59.29 12.76 6.63
C ALA A 264 59.39 11.25 6.87
N GLY A 265 58.82 10.78 7.98
CA GLY A 265 58.74 9.34 8.25
C GLY A 265 57.89 8.61 7.19
N PRO A 266 58.06 7.28 7.04
CA PRO A 266 57.30 6.49 6.06
C PRO A 266 55.78 6.47 6.32
N GLU A 267 55.35 6.88 7.50
CA GLU A 267 53.95 6.94 7.92
C GLU A 267 53.29 8.31 7.63
N ALA A 268 54.07 9.31 7.20
CA ALA A 268 53.57 10.62 6.83
C ALA A 268 52.81 10.53 5.50
N LEU A 269 51.55 10.99 5.49
CA LEU A 269 50.73 11.09 4.27
C LEU A 269 51.02 12.38 3.52
N GLN A 270 51.25 13.45 4.28
CA GLN A 270 51.44 14.80 3.78
C GLN A 270 52.27 15.60 4.79
N THR A 271 53.15 16.46 4.29
CA THR A 271 53.90 17.42 5.11
C THR A 271 53.41 18.83 4.79
N VAL A 272 53.04 19.58 5.83
CA VAL A 272 52.69 20.99 5.74
C VAL A 272 53.85 21.80 6.32
N THR A 273 54.55 22.55 5.47
CA THR A 273 55.68 23.38 5.88
C THR A 273 55.22 24.83 6.05
N ILE A 274 55.32 25.35 7.28
CA ILE A 274 55.09 26.76 7.57
C ILE A 274 56.42 27.42 7.91
N ARG A 275 56.79 28.45 7.14
CA ARG A 275 58.03 29.19 7.37
C ARG A 275 57.80 30.36 8.31
N ILE A 276 58.65 30.48 9.31
CA ILE A 276 58.67 31.58 10.27
C ILE A 276 60.02 32.28 10.17
N THR A 277 59.98 33.59 9.99
CA THR A 277 61.17 34.44 9.96
C THR A 277 61.07 35.48 11.07
N ARG A 278 61.99 35.44 12.04
CA ARG A 278 62.07 36.35 13.19
C ARG A 278 63.50 36.86 13.33
N GLY A 279 63.76 38.09 12.91
CA GLY A 279 65.13 38.63 12.90
C GLY A 279 66.04 37.83 11.96
N GLN A 280 67.01 37.10 12.52
CA GLN A 280 67.92 36.23 11.78
C GLN A 280 67.45 34.77 11.75
N ALA A 281 66.57 34.38 12.66
CA ALA A 281 65.99 33.06 12.71
C ALA A 281 65.09 32.80 11.51
N ARG A 282 65.33 31.69 10.80
CA ARG A 282 64.54 31.25 9.64
C ARG A 282 64.21 29.78 9.79
N TRP A 283 63.06 29.53 10.40
CA TRP A 283 62.64 28.18 10.75
C TRP A 283 61.54 27.70 9.84
N ASN A 284 61.68 26.47 9.38
CA ASN A 284 60.63 25.72 8.71
C ASN A 284 60.00 24.78 9.74
N TYR A 285 58.74 25.02 10.07
CA TYR A 285 57.92 24.10 10.86
C TYR A 285 57.29 23.12 9.89
N ASN A 286 57.87 21.92 9.80
CA ASN A 286 57.38 20.85 8.95
C ASN A 286 56.47 19.93 9.78
N TRP A 287 55.18 19.98 9.50
CA TRP A 287 54.20 19.14 10.18
C TRP A 287 53.84 17.94 9.31
N ASP A 288 54.22 16.75 9.75
CA ASP A 288 53.81 15.52 9.10
C ASP A 288 52.46 15.05 9.65
N ILE A 289 51.49 14.93 8.73
CA ILE A 289 50.17 14.39 9.02
C ILE A 289 50.25 12.88 8.80
N THR A 290 50.15 12.11 9.88
CA THR A 290 50.17 10.64 9.84
C THR A 290 48.78 10.06 9.58
N LYS A 291 48.73 8.77 9.21
CA LYS A 291 47.46 8.04 9.02
C LYS A 291 46.59 7.97 10.26
N ASP A 292 47.20 8.07 11.44
CA ASP A 292 46.53 7.92 12.74
C ASP A 292 46.06 9.26 13.33
N TYR A 293 46.17 10.36 12.57
CA TYR A 293 45.70 11.67 13.01
C TYR A 293 44.24 11.61 13.52
N ARG A 294 44.06 11.92 14.81
CA ARG A 294 42.79 11.79 15.55
C ARG A 294 42.11 10.41 15.38
N GLY A 295 42.88 9.33 15.35
CA GLY A 295 42.36 7.96 15.19
C GLY A 295 42.06 7.55 13.74
N GLY A 296 42.46 8.37 12.77
CA GLY A 296 42.35 8.10 11.33
C GLY A 296 41.07 8.62 10.67
N ALA A 297 41.08 8.62 9.34
CA ALA A 297 39.95 9.13 8.56
C ALA A 297 38.68 8.26 8.78
N PRO A 298 37.50 8.87 8.99
CA PRO A 298 36.25 8.17 9.32
C PRO A 298 35.66 7.46 8.10
N THR A 299 36.31 6.39 7.66
CA THR A 299 35.95 5.64 6.44
C THR A 299 35.02 4.45 6.71
N ALA A 300 34.95 3.99 7.97
CA ALA A 300 34.10 2.86 8.37
C ALA A 300 32.59 3.16 8.25
N SER A 301 32.17 4.39 8.50
CA SER A 301 30.78 4.81 8.29
C SER A 301 30.41 4.77 6.80
N VAL A 302 31.36 5.07 5.91
CA VAL A 302 31.14 5.08 4.46
C VAL A 302 30.97 3.67 3.91
N THR A 303 31.77 2.72 4.37
CA THR A 303 31.62 1.31 3.98
C THR A 303 30.29 0.75 4.47
N ALA A 304 29.85 1.08 5.69
CA ALA A 304 28.53 0.70 6.19
C ALA A 304 27.39 1.23 5.30
N ILE A 305 27.46 2.50 4.88
CA ILE A 305 26.48 3.10 3.96
C ILE A 305 26.46 2.35 2.62
N GLN A 306 27.62 1.96 2.07
CA GLN A 306 27.69 1.17 0.84
C GLN A 306 27.05 -0.22 1.00
N PHE A 307 27.29 -0.90 2.12
CA PHE A 307 26.64 -2.20 2.40
C PHE A 307 25.12 -2.06 2.48
N VAL A 308 24.62 -1.04 3.18
CA VAL A 308 23.18 -0.77 3.27
C VAL A 308 22.58 -0.50 1.89
N GLY A 309 23.24 0.32 1.05
CA GLY A 309 22.78 0.58 -0.32
C GLY A 309 22.73 -0.67 -1.21
N LEU A 310 23.70 -1.59 -1.03
CA LEU A 310 23.73 -2.84 -1.78
C LEU A 310 22.62 -3.81 -1.32
N ILE A 311 22.35 -3.88 -0.01
CA ILE A 311 21.21 -4.63 0.54
C ILE A 311 19.88 -4.09 -0.01
N ILE A 312 19.69 -2.77 -0.02
CA ILE A 312 18.49 -2.13 -0.58
C ILE A 312 18.34 -2.48 -2.06
N THR A 313 19.43 -2.43 -2.84
CA THR A 313 19.42 -2.81 -4.26
C THR A 313 18.98 -4.27 -4.47
N LEU A 314 19.48 -5.19 -3.64
CA LEU A 314 19.08 -6.60 -3.68
C LEU A 314 17.61 -6.81 -3.31
N LEU A 315 17.10 -6.09 -2.30
CA LEU A 315 15.69 -6.15 -1.89
C LEU A 315 14.74 -5.64 -2.98
N ILE A 316 15.11 -4.55 -3.67
CA ILE A 316 14.35 -4.03 -4.82
C ILE A 316 14.34 -5.06 -5.95
N MET A 317 15.50 -5.64 -6.28
CA MET A 317 15.60 -6.68 -7.31
C MET A 317 14.72 -7.89 -6.97
N TYR A 318 14.77 -8.37 -5.72
CA TYR A 318 13.92 -9.47 -5.26
C TYR A 318 12.43 -9.14 -5.40
N SER A 319 12.02 -7.95 -4.96
CA SER A 319 10.62 -7.50 -5.00
C SER A 319 10.09 -7.41 -6.43
N ILE A 320 10.86 -6.82 -7.35
CA ILE A 320 10.51 -6.77 -8.78
C ILE A 320 10.38 -8.19 -9.34
N GLY A 321 11.32 -9.09 -9.02
CA GLY A 321 11.28 -10.47 -9.48
C GLY A 321 10.05 -11.22 -8.98
N ALA A 322 9.71 -11.09 -7.71
CA ALA A 322 8.52 -11.68 -7.10
C ALA A 322 7.23 -11.18 -7.78
N ILE A 323 7.11 -9.87 -7.98
CA ILE A 323 5.96 -9.25 -8.67
C ILE A 323 5.86 -9.75 -10.11
N SER A 324 6.97 -9.85 -10.84
CA SER A 324 7.00 -10.37 -12.21
C SER A 324 6.51 -11.82 -12.30
N VAL A 325 6.90 -12.68 -11.35
CA VAL A 325 6.43 -14.07 -11.29
C VAL A 325 4.95 -14.14 -10.95
N GLN A 326 4.50 -13.37 -9.95
CA GLN A 326 3.09 -13.34 -9.54
C GLN A 326 2.18 -12.84 -10.67
N ASN A 327 2.61 -11.80 -11.40
CA ASN A 327 1.88 -11.30 -12.57
C ASN A 327 1.78 -12.35 -13.70
N ALA A 328 2.81 -13.18 -13.90
CA ALA A 328 2.76 -14.24 -14.89
C ALA A 328 1.77 -15.35 -14.51
N ILE A 329 1.71 -15.72 -13.22
CA ILE A 329 0.75 -16.70 -12.70
C ILE A 329 -0.68 -16.19 -12.86
N ILE A 330 -0.94 -14.94 -12.42
CA ILE A 330 -2.26 -14.31 -12.51
C ILE A 330 -2.76 -14.27 -13.95
N LYS A 331 -1.92 -13.86 -14.91
CA LYS A 331 -2.29 -13.83 -16.33
C LYS A 331 -2.72 -15.21 -16.83
N GLY A 332 -1.98 -16.27 -16.49
CA GLY A 332 -2.33 -17.64 -16.86
C GLY A 332 -3.68 -18.08 -16.31
N THR A 333 -3.94 -17.83 -15.02
CA THR A 333 -5.23 -18.19 -14.39
C THR A 333 -6.40 -17.40 -14.97
N VAL A 334 -6.20 -16.12 -15.31
CA VAL A 334 -7.25 -15.29 -15.93
C VAL A 334 -7.60 -15.81 -17.32
N GLU A 335 -6.61 -16.15 -18.15
CA GLU A 335 -6.84 -16.73 -19.48
C GLU A 335 -7.63 -18.05 -19.39
N GLU A 336 -7.24 -18.95 -18.47
CA GLU A 336 -7.92 -20.23 -18.25
C GLU A 336 -9.38 -20.04 -17.80
N ARG A 337 -9.61 -19.18 -16.80
CA ARG A 337 -10.97 -18.89 -16.32
C ARG A 337 -11.84 -18.24 -17.40
N THR A 338 -11.27 -17.32 -18.18
CA THR A 338 -11.98 -16.65 -19.27
C THR A 338 -12.39 -17.65 -20.33
N ALA A 339 -11.51 -18.59 -20.72
CA ALA A 339 -11.83 -19.65 -21.66
C ALA A 339 -12.92 -20.60 -21.15
N LYS A 340 -12.91 -20.92 -19.85
CA LYS A 340 -13.96 -21.76 -19.23
C LYS A 340 -15.32 -21.03 -19.22
N LEU A 341 -15.34 -19.76 -18.81
CA LEU A 341 -16.54 -18.92 -18.77
C LEU A 341 -17.15 -18.74 -20.17
N THR A 342 -16.35 -18.45 -21.19
CA THR A 342 -16.87 -18.28 -22.55
C THR A 342 -17.49 -19.56 -23.10
N LYS A 343 -16.90 -20.73 -22.78
CA LYS A 343 -17.48 -22.04 -23.12
C LYS A 343 -18.83 -22.26 -22.42
N GLU A 344 -18.88 -22.05 -21.10
CA GLU A 344 -20.10 -22.25 -20.30
C GLU A 344 -21.24 -21.31 -20.73
N VAL A 345 -20.93 -20.04 -21.03
CA VAL A 345 -21.89 -19.08 -21.57
C VAL A 345 -22.40 -19.51 -22.95
N GLY A 346 -21.52 -20.05 -23.81
CA GLY A 346 -21.89 -20.59 -25.12
C GLY A 346 -22.89 -21.75 -25.01
N GLU A 347 -22.58 -22.73 -24.15
CA GLU A 347 -23.44 -23.89 -23.89
C GLU A 347 -24.79 -23.47 -23.33
N ARG A 348 -24.81 -22.55 -22.34
CA ARG A 348 -26.05 -22.04 -21.74
C ARG A 348 -26.93 -21.31 -22.76
N LYS A 349 -26.34 -20.49 -23.63
CA LYS A 349 -27.07 -19.76 -24.67
C LYS A 349 -27.69 -20.71 -25.70
N GLN A 350 -26.97 -21.79 -26.04
CA GLN A 350 -27.47 -22.81 -26.97
C GLN A 350 -28.63 -23.60 -26.36
N ALA A 351 -28.52 -23.99 -25.09
CA ALA A 351 -29.59 -24.65 -24.34
C ALA A 351 -30.84 -23.76 -24.23
N GLN A 352 -30.66 -22.48 -23.92
CA GLN A 352 -31.78 -21.52 -23.85
C GLN A 352 -32.50 -21.36 -25.19
N LYS A 353 -31.74 -21.31 -26.30
CA LYS A 353 -32.33 -21.22 -27.65
C LYS A 353 -33.11 -22.49 -28.01
N ALA A 354 -32.58 -23.67 -27.68
CA ALA A 354 -33.28 -24.94 -27.91
C ALA A 354 -34.57 -25.03 -27.08
N LEU A 355 -34.52 -24.61 -25.81
CA LEU A 355 -35.70 -24.56 -24.93
C LEU A 355 -36.78 -23.62 -25.47
N LEU A 356 -36.41 -22.42 -25.93
CA LEU A 356 -37.36 -21.46 -26.49
C LEU A 356 -38.04 -22.02 -27.75
N SER A 357 -37.27 -22.62 -28.66
CA SER A 357 -37.81 -23.24 -29.88
C SER A 357 -38.78 -24.38 -29.57
N ALA A 358 -38.44 -25.25 -28.61
CA ALA A 358 -39.33 -26.34 -28.20
C ALA A 358 -40.62 -25.83 -27.56
N LYS A 359 -40.54 -24.75 -26.77
CA LYS A 359 -41.72 -24.09 -26.18
C LYS A 359 -42.63 -23.51 -27.28
N GLU A 360 -42.07 -22.79 -28.23
CA GLU A 360 -42.84 -22.19 -29.34
C GLU A 360 -43.54 -23.24 -30.20
N GLU A 361 -42.87 -24.37 -30.47
CA GLU A 361 -43.45 -25.50 -31.20
C GLU A 361 -44.62 -26.15 -30.44
N ALA A 362 -44.45 -26.38 -29.13
CA ALA A 362 -45.50 -26.93 -28.28
C ALA A 362 -46.74 -26.00 -28.20
N GLU A 363 -46.52 -24.69 -28.04
CA GLU A 363 -47.60 -23.71 -28.03
C GLU A 363 -48.32 -23.61 -29.38
N ALA A 364 -47.58 -23.66 -30.50
CA ALA A 364 -48.17 -23.67 -31.83
C ALA A 364 -49.03 -24.93 -32.06
N ALA A 365 -48.55 -26.10 -31.65
CA ALA A 365 -49.31 -27.35 -31.73
C ALA A 365 -50.60 -27.29 -30.91
N ASN A 366 -50.55 -26.73 -29.69
CA ASN A 366 -51.73 -26.62 -28.83
C ASN A 366 -52.80 -25.65 -29.40
N ARG A 367 -52.36 -24.52 -29.95
CA ARG A 367 -53.25 -23.58 -30.64
C ARG A 367 -53.93 -24.24 -31.85
N ALA A 368 -53.15 -24.94 -32.68
CA ALA A 368 -53.69 -25.64 -33.86
C ALA A 368 -54.71 -26.73 -33.47
N LYS A 369 -54.46 -27.48 -32.39
CA LYS A 369 -55.42 -28.47 -31.85
C LYS A 369 -56.74 -27.80 -31.46
N SER A 370 -56.67 -26.69 -30.72
CA SER A 370 -57.86 -25.97 -30.24
C SER A 370 -58.69 -25.39 -31.39
N GLU A 371 -58.02 -24.78 -32.37
CA GLU A 371 -58.67 -24.17 -33.54
C GLU A 371 -59.32 -25.24 -34.44
N PHE A 372 -58.66 -26.38 -34.63
CA PHE A 372 -59.19 -27.52 -35.36
C PHE A 372 -60.49 -28.06 -34.73
N LEU A 373 -60.50 -28.27 -33.41
CA LEU A 373 -61.67 -28.80 -32.71
C LEU A 373 -62.86 -27.82 -32.75
N SER A 374 -62.60 -26.53 -32.56
CA SER A 374 -63.62 -25.48 -32.66
C SER A 374 -64.25 -25.42 -34.05
N SER A 375 -63.43 -25.47 -35.11
CA SER A 375 -63.91 -25.45 -36.50
C SER A 375 -64.75 -26.69 -36.83
N MET A 376 -64.25 -27.88 -36.49
CA MET A 376 -64.95 -29.14 -36.73
C MET A 376 -66.33 -29.20 -36.07
N SER A 377 -66.48 -28.62 -34.88
CA SER A 377 -67.79 -28.51 -34.24
C SER A 377 -68.81 -27.75 -35.07
N HIS A 378 -68.42 -26.58 -35.58
CA HIS A 378 -69.31 -25.73 -36.35
C HIS A 378 -69.77 -26.42 -37.65
N GLU A 379 -68.84 -27.12 -38.28
CA GLU A 379 -69.08 -27.94 -39.49
C GLU A 379 -69.98 -29.15 -39.22
N LEU A 380 -69.92 -29.76 -38.03
CA LEU A 380 -70.80 -30.87 -37.65
C LEU A 380 -72.19 -30.42 -37.20
N ARG A 381 -72.30 -29.26 -36.52
CA ARG A 381 -73.56 -28.74 -35.99
C ARG A 381 -74.56 -28.41 -37.09
N THR A 382 -74.09 -27.80 -38.17
CA THR A 382 -74.93 -27.30 -39.27
C THR A 382 -75.70 -28.41 -40.01
N PRO A 383 -75.07 -29.48 -40.53
CA PRO A 383 -75.78 -30.56 -41.20
C PRO A 383 -76.65 -31.36 -40.23
N LEU A 384 -76.22 -31.52 -38.98
CA LEU A 384 -76.97 -32.27 -37.98
C LEU A 384 -78.26 -31.53 -37.57
N ASN A 385 -78.20 -30.21 -37.38
CA ASN A 385 -79.40 -29.39 -37.17
C ASN A 385 -80.37 -29.45 -38.35
N ALA A 386 -79.88 -29.54 -39.59
CA ALA A 386 -80.74 -29.71 -40.76
C ALA A 386 -81.43 -31.09 -40.76
N ILE A 387 -80.70 -32.17 -40.48
CA ILE A 387 -81.26 -33.54 -40.35
C ILE A 387 -82.33 -33.59 -39.27
N LEU A 388 -82.07 -32.98 -38.11
CA LEU A 388 -83.03 -32.88 -37.01
C LEU A 388 -84.27 -32.07 -37.40
N GLY A 389 -84.09 -30.91 -38.05
CA GLY A 389 -85.18 -30.05 -38.49
C GLY A 389 -86.11 -30.76 -39.48
N PHE A 390 -85.56 -31.46 -40.47
CA PHE A 390 -86.38 -32.24 -41.41
C PHE A 390 -87.09 -33.42 -40.72
N ALA A 391 -86.43 -34.11 -39.80
CA ALA A 391 -87.05 -35.20 -39.04
C ALA A 391 -88.20 -34.69 -38.14
N GLN A 392 -88.07 -33.51 -37.55
CA GLN A 392 -89.13 -32.84 -36.77
C GLN A 392 -90.28 -32.36 -37.66
N VAL A 393 -90.00 -31.78 -38.82
CA VAL A 393 -91.04 -31.39 -39.80
C VAL A 393 -91.85 -32.61 -40.23
N LEU A 394 -91.20 -33.73 -40.52
CA LEU A 394 -91.87 -34.99 -40.85
C LEU A 394 -92.78 -35.51 -39.73
N GLN A 395 -92.44 -35.26 -38.45
CA GLN A 395 -93.28 -35.62 -37.30
C GLN A 395 -94.48 -34.70 -37.11
N LEU A 396 -94.37 -33.43 -37.54
CA LEU A 396 -95.41 -32.41 -37.38
C LEU A 396 -96.38 -32.33 -38.58
N SER A 397 -96.07 -33.00 -39.70
CA SER A 397 -96.91 -33.02 -40.90
C SER A 397 -98.27 -33.66 -40.64
N THR A 398 -99.34 -32.87 -40.78
CA THR A 398 -100.74 -33.31 -40.61
C THR A 398 -101.40 -33.81 -41.90
N ASP A 399 -100.86 -33.45 -43.07
CA ASP A 399 -101.46 -33.78 -44.38
C ASP A 399 -101.14 -35.22 -44.82
N GLU A 400 -99.98 -35.75 -44.43
CA GLU A 400 -99.56 -37.15 -44.64
C GLU A 400 -98.97 -37.72 -43.34
N PRO A 401 -99.79 -38.33 -42.47
CA PRO A 401 -99.31 -38.85 -41.19
C PRO A 401 -98.37 -40.04 -41.38
N LEU A 402 -97.29 -40.06 -40.60
CA LEU A 402 -96.32 -41.15 -40.60
C LEU A 402 -96.97 -42.47 -40.18
N THR A 403 -96.56 -43.58 -40.80
CA THR A 403 -96.87 -44.91 -40.26
C THR A 403 -96.16 -45.09 -38.91
N GLN A 404 -96.70 -45.93 -38.03
CA GLN A 404 -96.12 -46.18 -36.70
C GLN A 404 -94.62 -46.58 -36.74
N LYS A 405 -94.20 -47.29 -37.79
CA LYS A 405 -92.80 -47.65 -38.01
C LYS A 405 -91.95 -46.44 -38.41
N GLN A 406 -92.47 -45.55 -39.28
CA GLN A 406 -91.77 -44.32 -39.70
C GLN A 406 -91.72 -43.29 -38.58
N GLU A 407 -92.76 -43.20 -37.75
CA GLU A 407 -92.78 -42.36 -36.55
C GLU A 407 -91.72 -42.82 -35.55
N SER A 408 -91.61 -44.14 -35.31
CA SER A 408 -90.55 -44.70 -34.47
C SER A 408 -89.15 -44.43 -35.03
N SER A 409 -88.95 -44.56 -36.35
CA SER A 409 -87.66 -44.30 -36.99
C SER A 409 -87.28 -42.81 -36.96
N THR A 410 -88.20 -41.90 -37.24
CA THR A 410 -87.95 -40.45 -37.16
C THR A 410 -87.67 -40.01 -35.72
N ARG A 411 -88.37 -40.59 -34.73
CA ARG A 411 -88.07 -40.38 -33.31
C ARG A 411 -86.66 -40.84 -32.95
N GLN A 412 -86.21 -41.98 -33.47
CA GLN A 412 -84.83 -42.43 -33.28
C GLN A 412 -83.79 -41.49 -33.94
N ILE A 413 -84.08 -40.96 -35.13
CA ILE A 413 -83.20 -39.98 -35.80
C ILE A 413 -83.10 -38.68 -34.97
N VAL A 414 -84.25 -38.18 -34.48
CA VAL A 414 -84.28 -36.96 -33.65
C VAL A 414 -83.51 -37.17 -32.35
N ASN A 415 -83.76 -38.28 -31.64
CA ASN A 415 -83.08 -38.57 -30.39
C ASN A 415 -81.57 -38.77 -30.60
N GLY A 416 -81.17 -39.56 -31.61
CA GLY A 416 -79.77 -39.84 -31.91
C GLY A 416 -78.99 -38.59 -32.35
N GLY A 417 -79.59 -37.74 -33.20
CA GLY A 417 -78.94 -36.51 -33.64
C GLY A 417 -78.84 -35.45 -32.55
N THR A 418 -79.87 -35.33 -31.70
CA THR A 418 -79.84 -34.42 -30.54
C THR A 418 -78.78 -34.89 -29.54
N HIS A 419 -78.67 -36.20 -29.32
CA HIS A 419 -77.66 -36.78 -28.45
C HIS A 419 -76.23 -36.52 -28.95
N LEU A 420 -75.97 -36.66 -30.25
CA LEU A 420 -74.67 -36.40 -30.86
C LEU A 420 -74.27 -34.91 -30.79
N LEU A 421 -75.21 -33.99 -31.00
CA LEU A 421 -74.96 -32.56 -30.82
C LEU A 421 -74.54 -32.23 -29.38
N ASN A 422 -75.21 -32.82 -28.40
CA ASN A 422 -74.88 -32.61 -26.99
C ASN A 422 -73.47 -33.15 -26.68
N LEU A 423 -73.12 -34.34 -27.17
CA LEU A 423 -71.76 -34.91 -27.06
C LEU A 423 -70.69 -33.97 -27.64
N ILE A 424 -70.92 -33.43 -28.84
CA ILE A 424 -69.98 -32.51 -29.49
C ILE A 424 -69.82 -31.24 -28.67
N ASN A 425 -70.93 -30.65 -28.20
CA ASN A 425 -70.90 -29.45 -27.38
C ASN A 425 -70.19 -29.69 -26.03
N ASP A 426 -70.42 -30.84 -25.41
CA ASP A 426 -69.79 -31.24 -24.15
C ASP A 426 -68.26 -31.35 -24.29
N VAL A 427 -67.76 -32.00 -25.33
CA VAL A 427 -66.31 -32.14 -25.59
C VAL A 427 -65.64 -30.78 -25.83
N LEU A 428 -66.30 -29.86 -26.53
CA LEU A 428 -65.74 -28.52 -26.78
C LEU A 428 -65.73 -27.65 -25.55
N ASN A 429 -66.77 -27.77 -24.72
CA ASN A 429 -66.80 -27.08 -23.45
C ASN A 429 -65.62 -27.54 -22.59
N LEU A 430 -65.33 -28.85 -22.56
CA LEU A 430 -64.17 -29.40 -21.87
C LEU A 430 -62.84 -28.84 -22.43
N GLU A 431 -62.64 -28.83 -23.75
CA GLU A 431 -61.41 -28.27 -24.36
C GLU A 431 -61.27 -26.75 -24.16
N LYS A 432 -62.37 -26.00 -24.11
CA LYS A 432 -62.35 -24.55 -23.77
C LYS A 432 -61.95 -24.32 -22.32
N ILE A 433 -62.38 -25.20 -21.41
CA ILE A 433 -62.00 -25.14 -20.00
C ILE A 433 -60.52 -25.51 -19.84
N ASP A 434 -60.07 -26.62 -20.42
CA ASP A 434 -58.68 -27.10 -20.31
C ASP A 434 -57.65 -26.15 -20.95
N SER A 435 -58.03 -25.46 -22.02
CA SER A 435 -57.19 -24.46 -22.68
C SER A 435 -57.18 -23.10 -21.98
N GLY A 436 -57.96 -22.92 -20.90
CA GLY A 436 -58.09 -21.66 -20.17
C GLY A 436 -58.75 -20.53 -20.98
N GLN A 437 -59.47 -20.87 -22.06
CA GLN A 437 -60.10 -19.91 -22.98
C GLN A 437 -61.54 -19.57 -22.60
N MET A 438 -61.98 -19.97 -21.40
CA MET A 438 -63.31 -19.65 -20.89
C MET A 438 -63.29 -18.32 -20.12
N ASP A 439 -63.86 -17.28 -20.71
CA ASP A 439 -64.15 -16.03 -20.01
C ASP A 439 -65.25 -16.26 -18.96
N LEU A 440 -65.04 -15.77 -17.74
CA LEU A 440 -66.00 -15.84 -16.63
C LEU A 440 -66.45 -14.43 -16.24
N PHE A 441 -67.75 -14.28 -15.99
CA PHE A 441 -68.33 -13.04 -15.48
C PHE A 441 -68.84 -13.27 -14.06
N LEU A 442 -67.94 -13.17 -13.07
CA LEU A 442 -68.29 -13.36 -11.66
C LEU A 442 -69.06 -12.14 -11.13
N GLU A 443 -70.30 -12.36 -10.72
CA GLU A 443 -71.20 -11.34 -10.17
C GLU A 443 -71.97 -11.86 -8.94
N PRO A 444 -72.57 -10.99 -8.11
CA PRO A 444 -73.54 -11.43 -7.10
C PRO A 444 -74.78 -12.01 -7.79
N VAL A 445 -74.99 -13.32 -7.64
CA VAL A 445 -76.12 -14.05 -8.24
C VAL A 445 -77.04 -14.55 -7.14
N ASN A 446 -78.32 -14.18 -7.22
CA ASN A 446 -79.34 -14.77 -6.38
C ASN A 446 -79.60 -16.21 -6.84
N SER A 447 -79.27 -17.19 -6.02
CA SER A 447 -79.42 -18.60 -6.40
C SER A 447 -80.85 -19.11 -6.33
N GLN A 448 -81.79 -18.41 -5.69
CA GLN A 448 -83.21 -18.74 -5.79
C GLN A 448 -83.72 -18.50 -7.21
N GLU A 449 -83.39 -17.34 -7.80
CA GLU A 449 -83.79 -17.02 -9.19
C GLU A 449 -83.28 -18.10 -10.17
N VAL A 450 -82.03 -18.54 -9.99
CA VAL A 450 -81.44 -19.55 -10.86
C VAL A 450 -82.09 -20.92 -10.63
N LEU A 451 -82.43 -21.27 -9.39
CA LEU A 451 -83.14 -22.50 -9.07
C LEU A 451 -84.53 -22.51 -9.71
N ASP A 452 -85.31 -21.44 -9.56
CA ASP A 452 -86.66 -21.31 -10.13
C ASP A 452 -86.64 -21.44 -11.66
N ASP A 453 -85.65 -20.83 -12.30
CA ASP A 453 -85.35 -20.99 -13.73
C ASP A 453 -85.09 -22.46 -14.10
N CYS A 454 -84.28 -23.17 -13.31
CA CYS A 454 -83.97 -24.58 -13.57
C CYS A 454 -85.20 -25.49 -13.39
N LEU A 455 -85.97 -25.26 -12.33
CA LEU A 455 -87.17 -26.03 -12.02
C LEU A 455 -88.25 -25.85 -13.09
N SER A 456 -88.41 -24.62 -13.59
CA SER A 456 -89.34 -24.31 -14.70
C SER A 456 -88.97 -25.07 -15.98
N ILE A 457 -87.68 -25.22 -16.27
CA ILE A 457 -87.19 -25.98 -17.43
C ILE A 457 -87.43 -27.48 -17.26
N LEU A 458 -87.26 -28.00 -16.04
CA LEU A 458 -87.31 -29.44 -15.75
C LEU A 458 -88.70 -29.95 -15.32
N ALA A 459 -89.70 -29.07 -15.17
CA ALA A 459 -91.07 -29.45 -14.80
C ALA A 459 -91.64 -30.63 -15.61
N PRO A 460 -91.51 -30.68 -16.96
CA PRO A 460 -92.02 -31.82 -17.74
C PRO A 460 -91.33 -33.15 -17.41
N SER A 461 -90.07 -33.11 -16.98
CA SER A 461 -89.31 -34.31 -16.58
C SER A 461 -89.76 -34.84 -15.23
N PHE A 462 -90.14 -33.95 -14.31
CA PHE A 462 -90.69 -34.34 -13.01
C PHE A 462 -92.10 -34.93 -13.14
N ASP A 463 -92.95 -34.32 -13.96
CA ASP A 463 -94.33 -34.78 -14.21
C ASP A 463 -94.37 -36.17 -14.85
N LYS A 464 -93.44 -36.46 -15.76
CA LYS A 464 -93.36 -37.76 -16.47
C LYS A 464 -93.18 -38.95 -15.52
N LEU A 465 -92.55 -38.75 -14.37
CA LEU A 465 -92.28 -39.78 -13.37
C LEU A 465 -93.09 -39.60 -12.07
N ASN A 466 -94.05 -38.65 -12.04
CA ASN A 466 -94.80 -38.25 -10.85
C ASN A 466 -93.89 -37.95 -9.64
N LEU A 467 -92.78 -37.24 -9.87
CA LEU A 467 -91.80 -36.95 -8.82
C LEU A 467 -92.32 -35.86 -7.89
N THR A 468 -92.13 -36.05 -6.58
CA THR A 468 -92.39 -35.01 -5.58
C THR A 468 -91.15 -34.14 -5.43
N LEU A 469 -91.29 -32.84 -5.66
CA LEU A 469 -90.22 -31.88 -5.45
C LEU A 469 -90.40 -31.19 -4.09
N ASN A 470 -89.44 -31.38 -3.21
CA ASN A 470 -89.33 -30.63 -1.97
C ASN A 470 -88.20 -29.62 -2.13
N VAL A 471 -88.53 -28.35 -2.01
CA VAL A 471 -87.52 -27.30 -1.81
C VAL A 471 -87.65 -26.96 -0.33
N ASP A 472 -86.61 -27.26 0.45
CA ASP A 472 -86.56 -26.80 1.85
C ASP A 472 -86.60 -25.26 1.87
N ASP A 473 -86.69 -24.60 3.04
CA ASP A 473 -86.66 -23.12 3.15
C ASP A 473 -85.30 -22.55 2.66
N PHE A 474 -85.14 -22.61 1.36
CA PHE A 474 -83.99 -22.34 0.53
C PHE A 474 -84.15 -20.87 0.09
N PHE A 475 -83.19 -20.03 0.52
CA PHE A 475 -82.58 -18.95 -0.27
C PHE A 475 -83.27 -17.59 -0.43
N ASP A 476 -82.63 -16.65 0.26
CA ASP A 476 -82.19 -15.41 -0.37
C ASP A 476 -80.68 -15.25 -0.11
N THR A 477 -79.85 -16.05 -0.79
CA THR A 477 -78.39 -16.01 -0.62
C THR A 477 -77.73 -15.64 -1.93
N CYS A 478 -76.95 -14.57 -1.91
CA CYS A 478 -76.15 -14.16 -3.07
C CYS A 478 -74.83 -14.95 -3.11
N LEU A 479 -74.61 -15.64 -4.22
CA LEU A 479 -73.34 -16.32 -4.53
C LEU A 479 -72.47 -15.39 -5.37
N HIS A 480 -71.15 -15.43 -5.21
CA HIS A 480 -70.23 -14.76 -6.12
C HIS A 480 -69.82 -15.73 -7.22
N THR A 481 -70.53 -15.71 -8.34
CA THR A 481 -70.39 -16.71 -9.42
C THR A 481 -70.83 -16.13 -10.77
N ASP A 482 -70.59 -16.87 -11.85
CA ASP A 482 -71.20 -16.61 -13.15
C ASP A 482 -72.61 -17.23 -13.21
N LYS A 483 -73.63 -16.42 -13.50
CA LYS A 483 -75.05 -16.85 -13.52
C LYS A 483 -75.30 -17.97 -14.54
N MET A 484 -74.69 -17.90 -15.72
CA MET A 484 -74.91 -18.87 -16.79
C MET A 484 -74.25 -20.21 -16.47
N ARG A 485 -73.01 -20.19 -15.96
CA ARG A 485 -72.29 -21.41 -15.57
C ARG A 485 -72.90 -22.08 -14.34
N PHE A 486 -73.33 -21.29 -13.37
CA PHE A 486 -74.04 -21.81 -12.21
C PHE A 486 -75.37 -22.48 -12.59
N LYS A 487 -76.16 -21.84 -13.47
CA LYS A 487 -77.38 -22.44 -14.03
C LYS A 487 -77.09 -23.77 -14.73
N GLN A 488 -75.99 -23.86 -15.49
CA GLN A 488 -75.58 -25.08 -16.17
C GLN A 488 -75.23 -26.21 -15.18
N VAL A 489 -74.50 -25.90 -14.11
CA VAL A 489 -74.18 -26.83 -13.01
C VAL A 489 -75.47 -27.35 -12.36
N LEU A 490 -76.39 -26.46 -11.99
CA LEU A 490 -77.66 -26.84 -11.35
C LEU A 490 -78.56 -27.67 -12.26
N LEU A 491 -78.72 -27.29 -13.53
CA LEU A 491 -79.50 -28.05 -14.50
C LEU A 491 -78.96 -29.47 -14.66
N ASN A 492 -77.63 -29.65 -14.70
CA ASN A 492 -77.04 -30.97 -14.83
C ASN A 492 -77.30 -31.85 -13.61
N LEU A 493 -77.15 -31.31 -12.40
CA LEU A 493 -77.40 -32.07 -11.16
C LEU A 493 -78.89 -32.39 -10.97
N LEU A 494 -79.79 -31.43 -11.19
CA LEU A 494 -81.24 -31.64 -11.10
C LEU A 494 -81.77 -32.59 -12.17
N SER A 495 -81.26 -32.48 -13.40
CA SER A 495 -81.60 -33.41 -14.48
C SER A 495 -81.13 -34.83 -14.16
N ASN A 496 -79.93 -35.00 -13.59
CA ASN A 496 -79.47 -36.32 -13.13
C ASN A 496 -80.37 -36.86 -12.00
N ALA A 497 -80.73 -36.03 -11.03
CA ALA A 497 -81.64 -36.42 -9.93
C ALA A 497 -83.02 -36.87 -10.45
N ALA A 498 -83.55 -36.24 -11.50
CA ALA A 498 -84.81 -36.65 -12.14
C ALA A 498 -84.66 -37.95 -12.94
N LYS A 499 -83.62 -38.00 -13.77
CA LYS A 499 -83.37 -39.07 -14.74
C LYS A 499 -83.07 -40.41 -14.09
N TYR A 500 -82.38 -40.42 -12.96
CA TYR A 500 -82.00 -41.64 -12.23
C TYR A 500 -82.94 -41.98 -11.06
N ASN A 501 -84.07 -41.26 -10.94
CA ASN A 501 -85.09 -41.50 -9.94
C ASN A 501 -86.03 -42.67 -10.30
N CYS A 502 -86.95 -42.98 -9.39
CA CYS A 502 -88.03 -43.96 -9.56
C CYS A 502 -89.41 -43.28 -9.62
N GLU A 503 -90.41 -43.97 -10.15
CA GLU A 503 -91.79 -43.46 -10.24
C GLU A 503 -92.36 -43.16 -8.83
N GLY A 504 -92.90 -41.96 -8.63
CA GLY A 504 -93.36 -41.50 -7.31
C GLY A 504 -92.25 -41.16 -6.32
N GLY A 505 -90.99 -41.13 -6.76
CA GLY A 505 -89.83 -40.73 -5.96
C GLY A 505 -89.84 -39.25 -5.56
N THR A 506 -88.91 -38.86 -4.70
CA THR A 506 -88.75 -37.48 -4.21
C THR A 506 -87.40 -36.91 -4.62
N ILE A 507 -87.37 -35.62 -4.93
CA ILE A 507 -86.14 -34.82 -5.05
C ILE A 507 -86.23 -33.69 -4.04
N THR A 508 -85.23 -33.59 -3.17
CA THR A 508 -85.12 -32.53 -2.16
C THR A 508 -83.95 -31.62 -2.49
N VAL A 509 -84.20 -30.31 -2.64
CA VAL A 509 -83.18 -29.29 -2.83
C VAL A 509 -83.05 -28.49 -1.54
N GLY A 510 -81.85 -28.49 -0.96
CA GLY A 510 -81.55 -27.86 0.33
C GLY A 510 -80.22 -27.13 0.31
N SER A 511 -79.99 -26.25 1.29
CA SER A 511 -78.67 -25.66 1.49
C SER A 511 -78.27 -25.45 2.94
N SER A 512 -76.98 -25.17 3.08
CA SER A 512 -76.39 -24.79 4.33
C SER A 512 -75.19 -23.87 4.09
N LEU A 513 -74.89 -23.06 5.10
CA LEU A 513 -73.61 -22.37 5.18
C LEU A 513 -72.50 -23.41 5.40
N ALA A 514 -71.57 -23.49 4.45
CA ALA A 514 -70.35 -24.26 4.60
C ALA A 514 -69.27 -23.40 5.29
N GLN A 515 -68.20 -24.03 5.75
CA GLN A 515 -67.07 -23.32 6.36
C GLN A 515 -66.39 -22.40 5.33
N ASN A 516 -65.73 -21.35 5.81
CA ASN A 516 -64.91 -20.42 5.02
C ASN A 516 -65.67 -19.57 3.98
N GLY A 517 -66.93 -19.21 4.25
CA GLY A 517 -67.68 -18.28 3.39
C GLY A 517 -68.21 -18.92 2.11
N PHE A 518 -68.43 -20.23 2.11
CA PHE A 518 -69.07 -20.96 1.02
C PHE A 518 -70.53 -21.27 1.36
N CYS A 519 -71.38 -21.30 0.35
CA CYS A 519 -72.72 -21.87 0.44
C CYS A 519 -72.72 -23.26 -0.17
N ARG A 520 -73.20 -24.25 0.57
CA ARG A 520 -73.40 -25.62 0.07
C ARG A 520 -74.85 -25.77 -0.39
N ILE A 521 -75.03 -26.17 -1.65
CA ILE A 521 -76.32 -26.56 -2.22
C ILE A 521 -76.32 -28.07 -2.40
N SER A 522 -77.31 -28.76 -1.85
CA SER A 522 -77.47 -30.21 -1.91
C SER A 522 -78.76 -30.59 -2.62
N ILE A 523 -78.68 -31.57 -3.51
CA ILE A 523 -79.78 -32.14 -4.29
C ILE A 523 -79.82 -33.63 -3.93
N THR A 524 -80.90 -34.03 -3.25
CA THR A 524 -81.10 -35.39 -2.74
C THR A 524 -82.22 -36.08 -3.51
N ASP A 525 -81.93 -37.18 -4.18
CA ASP A 525 -82.93 -38.04 -4.84
C ASP A 525 -83.16 -39.33 -4.06
N THR A 526 -84.37 -39.90 -4.16
CA THR A 526 -84.72 -41.23 -3.64
C THR A 526 -84.62 -42.32 -4.72
N GLY A 527 -83.74 -42.12 -5.70
CA GLY A 527 -83.60 -42.99 -6.86
C GLY A 527 -82.86 -44.29 -6.57
N HIS A 528 -82.28 -44.87 -7.62
CA HIS A 528 -81.62 -46.17 -7.56
C HIS A 528 -80.30 -46.17 -6.76
N GLY A 529 -79.75 -44.99 -6.46
CA GLY A 529 -78.43 -44.85 -5.82
C GLY A 529 -77.27 -45.37 -6.68
N ILE A 530 -76.05 -45.22 -6.16
CA ILE A 530 -74.81 -45.53 -6.89
C ILE A 530 -74.05 -46.66 -6.15
N PRO A 531 -73.83 -47.83 -6.78
CA PRO A 531 -73.06 -48.92 -6.19
C PRO A 531 -71.65 -48.49 -5.82
N LYS A 532 -71.15 -48.89 -4.65
CA LYS A 532 -69.82 -48.49 -4.14
C LYS A 532 -68.68 -48.78 -5.11
N ALA A 533 -68.75 -49.89 -5.83
CA ALA A 533 -67.75 -50.28 -6.83
C ALA A 533 -67.66 -49.34 -8.04
N LYS A 534 -68.67 -48.49 -8.25
CA LYS A 534 -68.76 -47.56 -9.39
C LYS A 534 -68.58 -46.09 -8.98
N GLN A 535 -68.42 -45.81 -7.69
CA GLN A 535 -68.32 -44.45 -7.17
C GLN A 535 -67.01 -43.75 -7.57
N GLU A 536 -65.91 -44.48 -7.77
CA GLU A 536 -64.62 -43.93 -8.21
C GLU A 536 -64.65 -43.41 -9.66
N ASP A 537 -65.52 -43.97 -10.49
CA ASP A 537 -65.64 -43.62 -11.91
C ASP A 537 -66.67 -42.51 -12.18
N LEU A 538 -67.28 -41.93 -11.14
CA LEU A 538 -68.43 -41.01 -11.26
C LEU A 538 -68.09 -39.70 -11.98
N PHE A 539 -66.87 -39.21 -11.81
CA PHE A 539 -66.41 -37.97 -12.44
C PHE A 539 -65.52 -38.21 -13.67
N GLN A 540 -65.30 -39.47 -14.07
CA GLN A 540 -64.53 -39.80 -15.26
C GLN A 540 -65.34 -39.52 -16.53
N PRO A 541 -64.74 -38.86 -17.55
CA PRO A 541 -65.43 -38.60 -18.81
C PRO A 541 -65.97 -39.88 -19.44
N PHE A 542 -67.17 -39.81 -20.03
CA PHE A 542 -67.87 -40.93 -20.72
C PHE A 542 -68.33 -42.09 -19.81
N SER A 543 -68.11 -42.00 -18.51
CA SER A 543 -68.58 -43.03 -17.57
C SER A 543 -70.09 -42.92 -17.33
N ARG A 544 -70.83 -44.00 -17.60
CA ARG A 544 -72.28 -44.11 -17.33
C ARG A 544 -72.62 -45.16 -16.27
N LEU A 545 -71.63 -45.60 -15.49
CA LEU A 545 -71.80 -46.52 -14.36
C LEU A 545 -72.61 -47.79 -14.70
N GLY A 546 -72.40 -48.36 -15.89
CA GLY A 546 -73.08 -49.58 -16.37
C GLY A 546 -74.51 -49.40 -16.91
N ALA A 547 -75.00 -48.16 -17.03
CA ALA A 547 -76.28 -47.83 -17.67
C ALA A 547 -76.17 -47.69 -19.22
N GLU A 548 -75.07 -48.15 -19.83
CA GLU A 548 -74.76 -47.94 -21.25
C GLU A 548 -75.84 -48.51 -22.19
N ASN A 549 -76.42 -49.66 -21.83
CA ASN A 549 -77.50 -50.34 -22.56
C ASN A 549 -78.90 -50.09 -21.98
N SER A 550 -79.05 -49.15 -21.03
CA SER A 550 -80.34 -48.78 -20.45
C SER A 550 -81.07 -47.76 -21.33
N ASN A 551 -82.40 -47.68 -21.18
CA ASN A 551 -83.23 -46.65 -21.85
C ASN A 551 -83.02 -45.23 -21.28
N ILE A 552 -82.04 -45.02 -20.40
CA ILE A 552 -81.81 -43.76 -19.68
C ILE A 552 -80.81 -42.87 -20.46
N GLU A 553 -81.30 -41.87 -21.21
CA GLU A 553 -80.50 -41.03 -22.14
C GLU A 553 -79.38 -40.19 -21.45
N GLY A 554 -78.11 -40.27 -21.89
CA GLY A 554 -77.05 -39.35 -21.42
C GLY A 554 -75.63 -39.68 -21.90
N THR A 555 -74.76 -38.65 -21.96
CA THR A 555 -73.43 -38.69 -22.60
C THR A 555 -72.30 -39.17 -21.70
N GLY A 556 -72.51 -39.17 -20.38
CA GLY A 556 -71.47 -39.49 -19.37
C GLY A 556 -70.44 -38.37 -19.17
N ILE A 557 -70.66 -37.17 -19.73
CA ILE A 557 -69.72 -36.03 -19.63
C ILE A 557 -70.22 -34.96 -18.66
N GLY A 558 -71.53 -34.91 -18.40
CA GLY A 558 -72.17 -33.83 -17.62
C GLY A 558 -71.54 -33.62 -16.24
N LEU A 559 -71.26 -34.68 -15.47
CA LEU A 559 -70.64 -34.55 -14.14
C LEU A 559 -69.17 -34.12 -14.22
N THR A 560 -68.42 -34.56 -15.22
CA THR A 560 -67.04 -34.10 -15.47
C THR A 560 -67.00 -32.60 -15.79
N ILE A 561 -67.91 -32.12 -16.65
CA ILE A 561 -68.05 -30.68 -16.95
C ILE A 561 -68.46 -29.92 -15.68
N THR A 562 -69.37 -30.48 -14.89
CA THR A 562 -69.82 -29.84 -13.64
C THR A 562 -68.66 -29.67 -12.66
N GLN A 563 -67.80 -30.69 -12.53
CA GLN A 563 -66.59 -30.60 -11.72
C GLN A 563 -65.64 -29.53 -12.23
N HIS A 564 -65.31 -29.52 -13.52
CA HIS A 564 -64.39 -28.54 -14.11
C HIS A 564 -64.94 -27.11 -14.04
N LEU A 565 -66.25 -26.92 -14.26
CA LEU A 565 -66.90 -25.62 -14.10
C LEU A 565 -66.80 -25.15 -12.65
N LEU A 566 -67.01 -26.03 -11.67
CA LEU A 566 -66.87 -25.67 -10.26
C LEU A 566 -65.41 -25.37 -9.90
N ASP A 567 -64.43 -26.12 -10.41
CA ASP A 567 -63.01 -25.84 -10.20
C ASP A 567 -62.63 -24.43 -10.72
N VAL A 568 -63.12 -24.07 -11.91
CA VAL A 568 -62.89 -22.76 -12.54
C VAL A 568 -63.67 -21.63 -11.85
N LEU A 569 -64.86 -21.91 -11.29
CA LEU A 569 -65.62 -20.97 -10.45
C LEU A 569 -65.08 -20.86 -9.00
N GLY A 570 -64.02 -21.61 -8.67
CA GLY A 570 -63.45 -21.65 -7.31
C GLY A 570 -64.33 -22.37 -6.28
N GLY A 571 -65.28 -23.17 -6.74
CA GLY A 571 -66.19 -24.00 -5.96
C GLY A 571 -65.73 -25.45 -5.79
N ARG A 572 -66.60 -26.30 -5.26
CA ARG A 572 -66.36 -27.75 -5.09
C ARG A 572 -67.63 -28.54 -5.36
N ILE A 573 -67.46 -29.82 -5.70
CA ILE A 573 -68.55 -30.79 -5.82
C ILE A 573 -68.23 -32.03 -4.99
N GLY A 574 -69.27 -32.69 -4.50
CA GLY A 574 -69.18 -34.05 -3.99
C GLY A 574 -70.53 -34.73 -3.93
N PHE A 575 -70.54 -35.93 -3.40
CA PHE A 575 -71.74 -36.74 -3.31
C PHE A 575 -71.69 -37.70 -2.11
N ASP A 576 -72.86 -38.17 -1.71
CA ASP A 576 -73.07 -39.32 -0.84
C ASP A 576 -74.18 -40.17 -1.47
N SER A 577 -74.01 -41.49 -1.57
CA SER A 577 -74.96 -42.35 -2.26
C SER A 577 -74.91 -43.79 -1.76
N ALA A 578 -76.09 -44.40 -1.65
CA ALA A 578 -76.26 -45.79 -1.28
C ALA A 578 -77.19 -46.49 -2.29
N GLU A 579 -76.74 -47.62 -2.82
CA GLU A 579 -77.48 -48.43 -3.80
C GLU A 579 -78.85 -48.85 -3.22
N GLY A 580 -79.91 -48.59 -3.99
CA GLY A 580 -81.30 -48.85 -3.62
C GLY A 580 -81.94 -47.83 -2.67
N VAL A 581 -81.21 -46.79 -2.23
CA VAL A 581 -81.73 -45.77 -1.31
C VAL A 581 -81.86 -44.40 -1.98
N GLY A 582 -80.86 -44.00 -2.77
CA GLY A 582 -80.81 -42.69 -3.43
C GLY A 582 -79.42 -42.06 -3.40
N SER A 583 -79.33 -40.82 -3.86
CA SER A 583 -78.07 -40.05 -3.89
C SER A 583 -78.28 -38.62 -3.42
N THR A 584 -77.26 -38.06 -2.76
CA THR A 584 -77.15 -36.64 -2.42
C THR A 584 -75.94 -36.09 -3.15
N PHE A 585 -76.15 -35.26 -4.17
CA PHE A 585 -75.08 -34.48 -4.78
C PHE A 585 -75.04 -33.10 -4.15
N TRP A 586 -73.85 -32.59 -3.87
CA TRP A 586 -73.70 -31.24 -3.31
C TRP A 586 -72.63 -30.46 -4.06
N LEU A 587 -72.84 -29.16 -4.16
CA LEU A 587 -71.87 -28.19 -4.65
C LEU A 587 -71.62 -27.11 -3.60
N GLU A 588 -70.43 -26.51 -3.62
CA GLU A 588 -70.06 -25.37 -2.79
C GLU A 588 -69.60 -24.22 -3.68
N LEU A 589 -70.16 -23.04 -3.47
CA LEU A 589 -69.74 -21.80 -4.16
C LEU A 589 -69.48 -20.67 -3.15
N PRO A 590 -68.57 -19.73 -3.45
CA PRO A 590 -68.31 -18.59 -2.58
C PRO A 590 -69.57 -17.72 -2.41
N LEU A 591 -69.82 -17.25 -1.19
CA LEU A 591 -70.82 -16.21 -0.94
C LEU A 591 -70.36 -14.89 -1.54
N ALA A 592 -71.28 -14.12 -2.09
CA ALA A 592 -71.04 -12.71 -2.35
C ALA A 592 -70.82 -12.02 -1.00
N MET A 593 -69.64 -11.42 -0.81
CA MET A 593 -69.41 -10.58 0.36
C MET A 593 -70.42 -9.42 0.32
N PRO A 594 -71.00 -9.03 1.47
CA PRO A 594 -71.99 -7.97 1.55
C PRO A 594 -71.50 -6.61 1.03
#